data_AF-A0A3R6MR72-F1
#
_entry.id   AF-A0A3R6MR72-F1
#
_cell.length_a   1.000
_cell.length_b   1.000
_cell.length_c   1.000
_cell.angle_alpha   90.00
_cell.angle_beta   90.00
_cell.angle_gamma   90.00
#
_symmetry.space_group_name_H-M   'P 1'
#
loop_
_entity.id
_entity.type
_entity.pdbx_description
1 polymer ?
#
loop_
_entity_poly.entity_id
_entity_poly.type
_entity_poly.pdbx_seq_one_letter_code
_entity_poly.pdbx_strand_id
1 'polypeptide(L)'
;MDGSYLTGWQQMGGKWYLLGADSLMKTGWEQENGTWYYLQGDGAMATGWQNIDGKYYFLKDSGAMEGTTFTKDETQYTINADGSLANAKKKKNTGGGAYTLAFLDADTQAMADSLNELKADAFDGDEEEDYYDDDKKDYDKDASFILNGKLQQIAEHRLAMARSKGYGSSRIPDEGTLDDYLKSIGESTARRHTEIYLINCDDVTQAEEKLLRNHDSDEKKRVDRVIYYKEMGVAHQQVGDKHYYMIILMR
;
A
#
# COMPACT_ATOMS: atom_id res chain seq x y z
N MET A 1 6.91 -40.00 -35.61
CA MET A 1 7.06 -39.08 -34.47
C MET A 1 5.88 -38.14 -34.51
N ASP A 2 4.86 -38.43 -33.72
CA ASP A 2 3.75 -37.53 -33.46
C ASP A 2 4.24 -36.47 -32.46
N GLY A 3 4.67 -35.32 -32.98
CA GLY A 3 5.01 -34.18 -32.14
C GLY A 3 3.76 -33.67 -31.44
N SER A 4 3.50 -34.15 -30.22
CA SER A 4 2.44 -33.60 -29.38
C SER A 4 2.87 -32.21 -28.91
N TYR A 5 2.31 -31.19 -29.56
CA TYR A 5 2.42 -29.80 -29.14
C TYR A 5 1.86 -29.66 -27.72
N LEU A 6 2.68 -29.18 -26.78
CA LEU A 6 2.23 -28.88 -25.42
C LEU A 6 1.41 -27.58 -25.46
N THR A 7 0.24 -27.61 -24.85
CA THR A 7 -0.69 -26.47 -24.74
C THR A 7 -1.29 -26.43 -23.34
N GLY A 8 -1.85 -25.29 -22.93
CA GLY A 8 -2.46 -25.12 -21.62
C GLY A 8 -1.44 -25.06 -20.48
N TRP A 9 -1.91 -25.31 -19.26
CA TRP A 9 -1.10 -25.26 -18.05
C TRP A 9 -0.06 -26.39 -18.00
N GLN A 10 1.19 -26.03 -17.80
CA GLN A 10 2.33 -26.93 -17.72
C GLN A 10 3.11 -26.68 -16.43
N GLN A 11 3.45 -27.74 -15.71
CA GLN A 11 4.30 -27.64 -14.53
C GLN A 11 5.74 -28.04 -14.88
N MET A 12 6.68 -27.12 -14.69
CA MET A 12 8.10 -27.34 -14.99
C MET A 12 8.96 -26.77 -13.86
N GLY A 13 9.82 -27.62 -13.28
CA GLY A 13 10.72 -27.18 -12.18
C GLY A 13 9.99 -26.62 -10.96
N GLY A 14 8.78 -27.10 -10.67
CA GLY A 14 7.94 -26.65 -9.56
C GLY A 14 7.16 -25.35 -9.83
N LYS A 15 7.34 -24.72 -10.99
CA LYS A 15 6.58 -23.53 -11.42
C LYS A 15 5.52 -23.91 -12.45
N TRP A 16 4.46 -23.13 -12.52
CA TRP A 16 3.41 -23.26 -13.53
C TRP A 16 3.63 -22.26 -14.67
N TYR A 17 3.37 -22.70 -15.89
CA TYR A 17 3.43 -21.90 -17.12
C TYR A 17 2.17 -22.15 -17.93
N LEU A 18 1.73 -21.17 -18.71
CA LEU A 18 0.60 -21.32 -19.62
C LEU A 18 1.11 -21.28 -21.07
N LEU A 19 0.88 -22.34 -21.84
CA LEU A 19 1.21 -22.41 -23.26
C LEU A 19 -0.05 -22.17 -24.11
N GLY A 20 0.03 -21.30 -25.10
CA GLY A 20 -1.04 -21.04 -26.05
C GLY A 20 -1.29 -22.23 -26.99
N ALA A 21 -2.32 -22.11 -27.84
CA ALA A 21 -2.63 -23.10 -28.87
C ALA A 21 -1.52 -23.25 -29.93
N ASP A 22 -0.67 -22.24 -30.05
CA ASP A 22 0.55 -22.20 -30.88
C ASP A 22 1.78 -22.77 -30.15
N SER A 23 1.61 -23.33 -28.95
CA SER A 23 2.67 -23.78 -28.04
C SER A 23 3.64 -22.68 -27.60
N LEU A 24 3.30 -21.41 -27.80
CA LEU A 24 4.09 -20.30 -27.28
C LEU A 24 3.71 -20.01 -25.84
N MET A 25 4.71 -19.72 -25.02
CA MET A 25 4.52 -19.37 -23.62
C MET A 25 3.82 -18.02 -23.48
N LYS A 26 2.79 -17.96 -22.65
CA LYS A 26 2.06 -16.74 -22.31
C LYS A 26 2.77 -15.95 -21.22
N THR A 27 2.55 -14.64 -21.24
CA THR A 27 3.05 -13.66 -20.25
C THR A 27 1.97 -12.59 -20.06
N GLY A 28 1.92 -11.95 -18.89
CA GLY A 28 0.91 -10.95 -18.55
C GLY A 28 -0.37 -11.55 -18.00
N TRP A 29 -1.45 -10.77 -18.03
CA TRP A 29 -2.77 -11.19 -17.57
C TRP A 29 -3.43 -12.17 -18.55
N GLU A 30 -3.88 -13.29 -18.03
CA GLU A 30 -4.60 -14.32 -18.79
C GLU A 30 -5.88 -14.72 -18.05
N GLN A 31 -6.98 -14.83 -18.79
CA GLN A 31 -8.28 -15.21 -18.23
C GLN A 31 -8.69 -16.59 -18.71
N GLU A 32 -8.77 -17.54 -17.79
CA GLU A 32 -9.18 -18.92 -18.05
C GLU A 32 -10.46 -19.22 -17.28
N ASN A 33 -11.54 -19.57 -18.00
CA ASN A 33 -12.84 -19.90 -17.42
C ASN A 33 -13.37 -18.84 -16.43
N GLY A 34 -13.16 -17.57 -16.75
CA GLY A 34 -13.59 -16.43 -15.92
C GLY A 34 -12.67 -16.12 -14.72
N THR A 35 -11.60 -16.89 -14.52
CA THR A 35 -10.60 -16.64 -13.47
C THR A 35 -9.37 -15.97 -14.09
N TRP A 36 -8.90 -14.89 -13.46
CA TRP A 36 -7.69 -14.20 -13.87
C TRP A 36 -6.44 -14.80 -13.23
N TYR A 37 -5.38 -14.88 -14.03
CA TYR A 37 -4.04 -15.31 -13.65
C TYR A 37 -3.05 -14.29 -14.19
N TYR A 38 -1.87 -14.20 -13.55
CA TYR A 38 -0.78 -13.38 -14.05
C TYR A 38 0.46 -14.24 -14.28
N LEU A 39 0.99 -14.21 -15.50
CA LEU A 39 2.21 -14.88 -15.90
C LEU A 39 3.33 -13.83 -15.93
N GLN A 40 4.39 -14.04 -15.15
CA GLN A 40 5.51 -13.11 -15.04
C GLN A 40 6.27 -12.98 -16.37
N GLY A 41 7.26 -12.08 -16.43
CA GLY A 41 8.06 -11.88 -17.65
C GLY A 41 8.84 -13.11 -18.11
N ASP A 42 9.15 -14.04 -17.20
CA ASP A 42 9.73 -15.36 -17.50
C ASP A 42 8.68 -16.43 -17.81
N GLY A 43 7.40 -16.06 -17.85
CA GLY A 43 6.24 -16.92 -18.07
C GLY A 43 5.77 -17.70 -16.83
N ALA A 44 6.45 -17.59 -15.70
CA ALA A 44 6.05 -18.29 -14.48
C ALA A 44 4.76 -17.67 -13.90
N MET A 45 3.81 -18.50 -13.51
CA MET A 45 2.59 -18.08 -12.83
C MET A 45 2.93 -17.40 -11.50
N ALA A 46 2.40 -16.19 -11.32
CA ALA A 46 2.54 -15.46 -10.07
C ALA A 46 1.61 -15.99 -8.98
N THR A 47 2.10 -15.92 -7.75
CA THR A 47 1.35 -16.15 -6.51
C THR A 47 1.72 -15.05 -5.51
N GLY A 48 0.92 -14.88 -4.46
CA GLY A 48 1.08 -13.82 -3.47
C GLY A 48 0.74 -12.43 -3.99
N TRP A 49 1.17 -11.40 -3.26
CA TRP A 49 1.02 -10.01 -3.66
C TRP A 49 1.94 -9.65 -4.82
N GLN A 50 1.41 -8.92 -5.80
CA GLN A 50 2.12 -8.48 -7.00
C GLN A 50 1.85 -6.99 -7.24
N ASN A 51 2.91 -6.20 -7.43
CA ASN A 51 2.81 -4.83 -7.93
C ASN A 51 2.89 -4.88 -9.47
N ILE A 52 1.76 -4.61 -10.13
CA ILE A 52 1.63 -4.63 -11.58
C ILE A 52 1.14 -3.24 -12.00
N ASP A 53 1.97 -2.53 -12.76
CA ASP A 53 1.71 -1.15 -13.21
C ASP A 53 1.34 -0.17 -12.08
N GLY A 54 1.99 -0.32 -10.92
CA GLY A 54 1.78 0.52 -9.73
C GLY A 54 0.51 0.19 -8.95
N LYS A 55 -0.16 -0.93 -9.25
CA LYS A 55 -1.32 -1.43 -8.52
C LYS A 55 -0.99 -2.78 -7.88
N TYR A 56 -1.48 -2.99 -6.67
CA TYR A 56 -1.28 -4.25 -5.95
C TYR A 56 -2.43 -5.23 -6.21
N TYR A 57 -2.08 -6.46 -6.56
CA TYR A 57 -3.00 -7.57 -6.79
C TYR A 57 -2.60 -8.75 -5.92
N PHE A 58 -3.56 -9.51 -5.41
CA PHE A 58 -3.28 -10.75 -4.68
C PHE A 58 -3.64 -11.97 -5.55
N LEU A 59 -2.65 -12.80 -5.85
CA LEU A 59 -2.81 -14.06 -6.57
C LEU A 59 -2.73 -15.18 -5.53
N LYS A 60 -3.77 -16.01 -5.41
CA LYS A 60 -3.78 -17.13 -4.45
C LYS A 60 -2.68 -18.14 -4.79
N ASP A 61 -2.45 -19.11 -3.92
CA ASP A 61 -1.47 -20.19 -4.16
C ASP A 61 -1.78 -20.98 -5.45
N SER A 62 -3.05 -21.02 -5.85
CA SER A 62 -3.49 -21.59 -7.13
C SER A 62 -3.22 -20.70 -8.36
N GLY A 63 -2.67 -19.51 -8.17
CA GLY A 63 -2.48 -18.45 -9.18
C GLY A 63 -3.73 -17.64 -9.50
N ALA A 64 -4.90 -18.05 -9.01
CA ALA A 64 -6.14 -17.33 -9.24
C ALA A 64 -6.13 -15.99 -8.51
N MET A 65 -6.40 -14.90 -9.24
CA MET A 65 -6.54 -13.57 -8.68
C MET A 65 -7.70 -13.53 -7.68
N GLU A 66 -7.44 -12.94 -6.51
CA GLU A 66 -8.48 -12.63 -5.54
C GLU A 66 -9.24 -11.37 -5.99
N GLY A 67 -10.55 -11.51 -6.12
CA GLY A 67 -11.44 -10.43 -6.59
C GLY A 67 -12.38 -9.91 -5.51
N THR A 68 -12.24 -10.39 -4.27
CA THR A 68 -13.15 -10.05 -3.17
C THR A 68 -12.40 -9.66 -1.91
N THR A 69 -13.08 -8.96 -1.01
CA THR A 69 -12.53 -8.60 0.31
C THR A 69 -12.21 -9.85 1.11
N PHE A 70 -11.00 -9.93 1.64
CA PHE A 70 -10.55 -11.03 2.49
C PHE A 70 -9.83 -10.54 3.73
N THR A 71 -9.52 -11.46 4.64
CA THR A 71 -8.73 -11.17 5.85
C THR A 71 -7.60 -12.16 5.93
N LYS A 72 -6.41 -11.65 6.21
CA LYS A 72 -5.24 -12.46 6.55
C LYS A 72 -4.63 -11.89 7.82
N ASP A 73 -4.45 -12.76 8.81
CA ASP A 73 -4.06 -12.38 10.17
C ASP A 73 -5.04 -11.34 10.73
N GLU A 74 -4.55 -10.17 11.14
CA GLU A 74 -5.37 -9.05 11.61
C GLU A 74 -5.69 -8.02 10.53
N THR A 75 -5.33 -8.24 9.27
CA THR A 75 -5.53 -7.24 8.21
C THR A 75 -6.68 -7.63 7.29
N GLN A 76 -7.66 -6.72 7.15
CA GLN A 76 -8.72 -6.81 6.15
C GLN A 76 -8.28 -6.04 4.89
N TYR A 77 -8.27 -6.74 3.77
CA TYR A 77 -7.95 -6.20 2.45
C TYR A 77 -9.25 -6.07 1.65
N THR A 78 -9.58 -4.86 1.23
CA THR A 78 -10.70 -4.59 0.32
C THR A 78 -10.17 -4.54 -1.11
N ILE A 79 -10.81 -5.29 -2.00
CA ILE A 79 -10.39 -5.43 -3.40
C ILE A 79 -11.39 -4.73 -4.33
N ASN A 80 -10.89 -3.96 -5.29
CA ASN A 80 -11.67 -3.31 -6.33
C ASN A 80 -12.22 -4.34 -7.33
N ALA A 81 -13.21 -3.94 -8.13
CA ALA A 81 -13.77 -4.80 -9.18
C ALA A 81 -12.73 -5.24 -10.24
N ASP A 82 -11.66 -4.48 -10.43
CA ASP A 82 -10.55 -4.83 -11.33
C ASP A 82 -9.51 -5.76 -10.68
N GLY A 83 -9.70 -6.16 -9.42
CA GLY A 83 -8.78 -7.00 -8.65
C GLY A 83 -7.68 -6.24 -7.90
N SER A 84 -7.54 -4.93 -8.13
CA SER A 84 -6.54 -4.13 -7.43
C SER A 84 -6.93 -3.87 -5.97
N LEU A 85 -5.93 -3.72 -5.10
CA LEU A 85 -6.12 -3.31 -3.72
C LEU A 85 -6.81 -1.95 -3.65
N ALA A 86 -7.99 -1.91 -3.03
CA ALA A 86 -8.68 -0.66 -2.72
C ALA A 86 -8.12 -0.06 -1.43
N ASN A 87 -8.06 -0.86 -0.37
CA ASN A 87 -7.48 -0.48 0.91
C ASN A 87 -7.14 -1.70 1.76
N ALA A 88 -6.28 -1.49 2.76
CA ALA A 88 -6.01 -2.41 3.85
C ALA A 88 -6.22 -1.70 5.19
N LYS A 89 -6.81 -2.40 6.15
CA LYS A 89 -7.03 -1.89 7.51
C LYS A 89 -6.95 -3.00 8.54
N LYS A 90 -6.66 -2.63 9.79
CA LYS A 90 -6.73 -3.53 10.93
C LYS A 90 -8.16 -4.01 11.19
N LYS A 91 -8.35 -5.32 11.30
CA LYS A 91 -9.60 -6.02 11.62
C LYS A 91 -9.55 -6.43 13.09
N LYS A 92 -10.62 -6.10 13.83
CA LYS A 92 -10.64 -5.93 15.29
C LYS A 92 -9.70 -4.82 15.72
N ASN A 93 -10.14 -3.58 15.48
CA ASN A 93 -9.39 -2.41 15.92
C ASN A 93 -9.77 -2.08 17.37
N THR A 94 -9.13 -2.70 18.35
CA THR A 94 -9.39 -2.45 19.78
C THR A 94 -8.42 -1.39 20.30
N GLY A 95 -8.62 -0.13 19.89
CA GLY A 95 -7.76 0.98 20.30
C GLY A 95 -6.50 1.18 19.45
N GLY A 96 -6.46 0.66 18.22
CA GLY A 96 -5.43 1.02 17.26
C GLY A 96 -4.25 0.05 17.11
N GLY A 97 -3.12 0.64 16.75
CA GLY A 97 -1.82 0.00 16.65
C GLY A 97 -1.47 -0.51 15.25
N ALA A 98 -0.20 -0.89 15.11
CA ALA A 98 0.37 -1.48 13.90
C ALA A 98 -0.41 -2.73 13.45
N TYR A 99 -0.33 -3.02 12.15
CA TYR A 99 -0.88 -4.21 11.53
C TYR A 99 -0.10 -4.55 10.26
N THR A 100 -0.06 -5.84 9.93
CA THR A 100 0.77 -6.31 8.81
C THR A 100 0.17 -5.93 7.45
N LEU A 101 0.95 -5.24 6.63
CA LEU A 101 0.67 -4.92 5.24
C LEU A 101 1.58 -5.79 4.36
N ALA A 102 1.12 -7.01 4.08
CA ALA A 102 1.97 -8.11 3.60
C ALA A 102 2.65 -7.89 2.22
N PHE A 103 2.37 -6.79 1.53
CA PHE A 103 2.98 -6.41 0.25
C PHE A 103 4.07 -5.34 0.39
N LEU A 104 4.23 -4.74 1.58
CA LEU A 104 5.28 -3.77 1.87
C LEU A 104 6.60 -4.48 2.19
N ASP A 105 7.72 -3.84 1.85
CA ASP A 105 9.03 -4.23 2.38
C ASP A 105 9.15 -3.85 3.87
N ALA A 106 10.23 -4.33 4.50
CA ALA A 106 10.43 -4.17 5.94
C ALA A 106 10.54 -2.68 6.36
N ASP A 107 11.20 -1.85 5.57
CA ASP A 107 11.41 -0.43 5.91
C ASP A 107 10.11 0.38 5.73
N THR A 108 9.34 0.06 4.69
CA THR A 108 8.03 0.68 4.45
C THR A 108 7.02 0.27 5.51
N GLN A 109 7.01 -1.02 5.90
CA GLN A 109 6.19 -1.53 7.00
C GLN A 109 6.56 -0.84 8.31
N ALA A 110 7.86 -0.71 8.63
CA ALA A 110 8.29 -0.06 9.86
C ALA A 110 7.82 1.42 9.95
N MET A 111 7.89 2.17 8.84
CA MET A 111 7.34 3.53 8.79
C MET A 111 5.80 3.56 8.96
N ALA A 112 5.09 2.59 8.36
CA ALA A 112 3.65 2.46 8.56
C ALA A 112 3.30 2.08 10.00
N ASP A 113 4.13 1.30 10.67
CA ASP A 113 3.98 0.93 12.08
C ASP A 113 4.16 2.16 12.98
N SER A 114 5.24 2.93 12.82
CA SER A 114 5.45 4.20 13.55
C SER A 114 4.25 5.15 13.39
N LEU A 115 3.72 5.32 12.18
CA LEU A 115 2.52 6.14 11.94
C LEU A 115 1.29 5.62 12.70
N ASN A 116 1.09 4.31 12.74
CA ASN A 116 -0.03 3.72 13.47
C ASN A 116 0.16 3.80 15.00
N GLU A 117 1.39 3.73 15.49
CA GLU A 117 1.72 3.95 16.90
C GLU A 117 1.38 5.39 17.32
N LEU A 118 1.72 6.40 16.51
CA LEU A 118 1.32 7.79 16.78
C LEU A 118 -0.20 7.96 16.90
N LYS A 119 -0.98 7.26 16.07
CA LYS A 119 -2.44 7.28 16.17
C LYS A 119 -2.95 6.55 17.40
N ALA A 120 -2.33 5.44 17.77
CA ALA A 120 -2.70 4.69 18.97
C ALA A 120 -2.39 5.50 20.24
N ASP A 121 -1.26 6.18 20.29
CA ASP A 121 -0.87 7.02 21.44
C ASP A 121 -1.75 8.27 21.58
N ALA A 122 -2.17 8.83 20.44
CA ALA A 122 -3.10 9.97 20.42
C ALA A 122 -4.57 9.56 20.62
N PHE A 123 -4.87 8.26 20.68
CA PHE A 123 -6.21 7.76 20.89
C PHE A 123 -6.58 7.84 22.36
N ASP A 124 -7.54 8.69 22.70
CA ASP A 124 -7.96 8.95 24.09
C ASP A 124 -8.99 7.94 24.60
N GLY A 125 -9.53 7.05 23.75
CA GLY A 125 -10.41 5.96 24.17
C GLY A 125 -11.77 6.38 24.75
N ASP A 126 -12.02 7.68 24.88
CA ASP A 126 -13.19 8.25 25.54
C ASP A 126 -14.25 8.67 24.50
N GLU A 127 -15.13 7.74 24.12
CA GLU A 127 -16.54 8.13 23.98
C GLU A 127 -17.20 7.78 25.34
N GLU A 128 -17.63 8.80 26.07
CA GLU A 128 -18.40 8.64 27.31
C GLU A 128 -19.53 7.60 27.16
N GLU A 129 -19.79 6.89 28.26
CA GLU A 129 -20.94 6.02 28.58
C GLU A 129 -20.70 4.49 28.51
N ASP A 130 -20.44 3.97 29.72
CA ASP A 130 -21.02 2.76 30.29
C ASP A 130 -20.45 1.39 29.88
N TYR A 131 -19.40 1.07 30.64
CA TYR A 131 -18.86 -0.25 30.96
C TYR A 131 -19.92 -1.24 31.47
N TYR A 132 -20.69 -1.88 30.59
CA TYR A 132 -21.26 -3.22 30.82
C TYR A 132 -21.55 -3.93 29.48
N ASP A 133 -20.57 -4.61 28.91
CA ASP A 133 -20.76 -5.98 28.40
C ASP A 133 -19.42 -6.60 27.97
N ASP A 134 -19.32 -7.92 28.07
CA ASP A 134 -18.17 -8.78 27.73
C ASP A 134 -17.83 -8.78 26.21
N ASP A 135 -18.40 -7.84 25.46
CA ASP A 135 -18.27 -7.64 24.03
C ASP A 135 -17.55 -6.31 23.76
N LYS A 136 -16.21 -6.33 23.75
CA LYS A 136 -15.44 -5.21 23.17
C LYS A 136 -15.89 -5.04 21.71
N LYS A 137 -16.75 -4.05 21.46
CA LYS A 137 -17.19 -3.66 20.12
C LYS A 137 -15.94 -3.40 19.24
N ASP A 138 -16.03 -3.69 17.95
CA ASP A 138 -15.01 -3.32 16.96
C ASP A 138 -14.98 -1.77 16.84
N TYR A 139 -14.17 -1.03 17.61
CA TYR A 139 -14.07 0.44 17.45
C TYR A 139 -12.67 1.01 17.70
N ASP A 140 -12.10 1.62 16.65
CA ASP A 140 -12.07 3.07 16.42
C ASP A 140 -11.56 3.36 14.99
N LYS A 141 -12.13 4.36 14.29
CA LYS A 141 -11.77 4.70 12.88
C LYS A 141 -10.50 5.56 12.77
N ASP A 142 -10.06 6.14 13.87
CA ASP A 142 -9.00 7.13 13.96
C ASP A 142 -7.78 6.59 14.74
N ALA A 143 -7.87 5.45 15.44
CA ALA A 143 -6.76 4.83 16.20
C ALA A 143 -5.71 4.07 15.35
N SER A 144 -5.99 3.85 14.06
CA SER A 144 -5.00 3.39 13.06
C SER A 144 -5.25 4.11 11.74
N PHE A 145 -4.26 4.15 10.86
CA PHE A 145 -4.44 4.55 9.47
C PHE A 145 -5.08 3.43 8.67
N ILE A 146 -5.85 3.80 7.64
CA ILE A 146 -6.24 2.91 6.55
C ILE A 146 -5.21 3.09 5.44
N LEU A 147 -4.50 2.04 5.05
CA LEU A 147 -3.69 2.12 3.84
C LEU A 147 -4.62 2.12 2.62
N ASN A 148 -4.54 3.17 1.82
CA ASN A 148 -5.36 3.33 0.61
C ASN A 148 -4.52 2.96 -0.62
N GLY A 149 -4.99 2.02 -1.45
CA GLY A 149 -4.23 1.52 -2.58
C GLY A 149 -3.91 2.57 -3.64
N LYS A 150 -4.78 3.58 -3.81
CA LYS A 150 -4.51 4.70 -4.72
C LYS A 150 -3.46 5.65 -4.15
N LEU A 151 -3.55 5.98 -2.86
CA LEU A 151 -2.51 6.80 -2.20
C LEU A 151 -1.16 6.09 -2.19
N GLN A 152 -1.15 4.77 -2.03
CA GLN A 152 0.05 3.94 -2.11
C GLN A 152 0.73 4.08 -3.49
N GLN A 153 -0.05 3.90 -4.57
CA GLN A 153 0.42 4.10 -5.94
C GLN A 153 1.01 5.51 -6.14
N ILE A 154 0.32 6.53 -5.63
CA ILE A 154 0.77 7.91 -5.73
C ILE A 154 2.06 8.11 -4.94
N ALA A 155 2.18 7.59 -3.72
CA ALA A 155 3.38 7.73 -2.89
C ALA A 155 4.61 7.10 -3.55
N GLU A 156 4.47 5.91 -4.13
CA GLU A 156 5.55 5.23 -4.87
C GLU A 156 5.98 6.01 -6.11
N HIS A 157 5.01 6.46 -6.92
CA HIS A 157 5.28 7.29 -8.09
C HIS A 157 6.00 8.58 -7.70
N ARG A 158 5.44 9.32 -6.74
CA ARG A 158 5.99 10.59 -6.25
C ARG A 158 7.40 10.42 -5.69
N LEU A 159 7.66 9.33 -4.97
CA LEU A 159 9.01 9.02 -4.48
C LEU A 159 9.99 8.81 -5.63
N ALA A 160 9.64 7.98 -6.61
CA ALA A 160 10.49 7.70 -7.76
C ALA A 160 10.79 8.98 -8.56
N MET A 161 9.81 9.86 -8.70
CA MET A 161 9.93 11.12 -9.43
C MET A 161 10.73 12.17 -8.66
N ALA A 162 10.57 12.23 -7.34
CA ALA A 162 11.38 13.08 -6.47
C ALA A 162 12.85 12.66 -6.50
N ARG A 163 13.11 11.36 -6.59
CA ARG A 163 14.47 10.78 -6.66
C ARG A 163 15.12 10.96 -8.02
N SER A 164 14.34 10.93 -9.11
CA SER A 164 14.88 11.06 -10.46
C SER A 164 15.01 12.50 -10.93
N LYS A 165 14.06 13.38 -10.58
CA LYS A 165 14.00 14.77 -11.06
C LYS A 165 14.33 15.81 -9.98
N GLY A 166 14.35 15.41 -8.71
CA GLY A 166 14.51 16.30 -7.57
C GLY A 166 13.17 16.73 -6.97
N TYR A 167 13.27 17.28 -5.76
CA TYR A 167 12.13 17.75 -4.97
C TYR A 167 12.52 19.03 -4.25
N GLY A 168 11.71 20.08 -4.38
CA GLY A 168 11.98 21.37 -3.73
C GLY A 168 10.72 22.22 -3.62
N SER A 169 10.58 22.94 -2.51
CA SER A 169 9.39 23.78 -2.24
C SER A 169 8.07 23.02 -2.40
N SER A 170 8.04 21.75 -2.00
CA SER A 170 6.90 20.83 -2.15
C SER A 170 6.48 20.57 -3.60
N ARG A 171 7.44 20.61 -4.53
CA ARG A 171 7.22 20.42 -5.96
C ARG A 171 8.21 19.43 -6.54
N ILE A 172 7.74 18.62 -7.49
CA ILE A 172 8.55 17.79 -8.38
C ILE A 172 8.51 18.43 -9.77
N PRO A 173 9.63 18.52 -10.51
CA PRO A 173 9.63 19.00 -11.89
C PRO A 173 8.63 18.25 -12.78
N ASP A 174 7.92 18.98 -13.62
CA ASP A 174 6.83 18.53 -14.52
C ASP A 174 5.53 18.07 -13.85
N GLU A 175 5.55 17.68 -12.57
CA GLU A 175 4.34 17.28 -11.83
C GLU A 175 3.76 18.39 -10.96
N GLY A 176 4.60 19.28 -10.43
CA GLY A 176 4.19 20.31 -9.48
C GLY A 176 4.01 19.77 -8.06
N THR A 177 3.07 20.39 -7.33
CA THR A 177 2.67 19.93 -5.99
C THR A 177 1.85 18.64 -6.04
N LEU A 178 1.58 18.04 -4.89
CA LEU A 178 0.60 16.94 -4.80
C LEU A 178 -0.77 17.35 -5.36
N ASP A 179 -1.24 18.57 -5.09
CA ASP A 179 -2.48 19.11 -5.66
C ASP A 179 -2.47 19.16 -7.19
N ASP A 180 -1.36 19.62 -7.79
CA ASP A 180 -1.18 19.67 -9.23
C ASP A 180 -1.23 18.26 -9.82
N TYR A 181 -0.53 17.31 -9.19
CA TYR A 181 -0.49 15.91 -9.60
C TYR A 181 -1.85 15.21 -9.48
N LEU A 182 -2.54 15.34 -8.34
CA LEU A 182 -3.85 14.73 -8.11
C LEU A 182 -4.85 15.17 -9.20
N LYS A 183 -4.88 16.47 -9.54
CA LYS A 183 -5.71 16.99 -10.63
C LYS A 183 -5.36 16.35 -11.98
N SER A 184 -4.06 16.18 -12.25
CA SER A 184 -3.57 15.61 -13.52
C SER A 184 -4.03 14.16 -13.74
N ILE A 185 -4.22 13.41 -12.67
CA ILE A 185 -4.68 12.01 -12.71
C ILE A 185 -6.19 11.86 -12.43
N GLY A 186 -6.93 12.98 -12.35
CA GLY A 186 -8.38 12.98 -12.12
C GLY A 186 -8.81 12.64 -10.68
N GLU A 187 -7.89 12.69 -9.72
CA GLU A 187 -8.19 12.44 -8.30
C GLU A 187 -8.70 13.71 -7.60
N SER A 188 -9.61 13.52 -6.64
CA SER A 188 -10.22 14.64 -5.93
C SER A 188 -9.24 15.37 -5.02
N THR A 189 -9.09 16.67 -5.22
CA THR A 189 -8.33 17.57 -4.33
C THR A 189 -9.20 18.25 -3.27
N ALA A 190 -10.50 17.92 -3.21
CA ALA A 190 -11.42 18.54 -2.26
C ALA A 190 -11.19 18.09 -0.82
N ARG A 191 -10.59 16.90 -0.64
CA ARG A 191 -10.24 16.34 0.66
C ARG A 191 -8.95 17.00 1.15
N ARG A 192 -8.85 17.26 2.46
CA ARG A 192 -7.60 17.72 3.05
C ARG A 192 -6.57 16.60 2.92
N HIS A 193 -5.40 16.94 2.40
CA HIS A 193 -4.31 16.01 2.16
C HIS A 193 -2.97 16.69 2.43
N THR A 194 -1.93 15.89 2.67
CA THR A 194 -0.56 16.37 2.81
C THR A 194 0.42 15.37 2.21
N GLU A 195 1.56 15.89 1.79
CA GLU A 195 2.70 15.13 1.32
C GLU A 195 3.89 15.39 2.24
N ILE A 196 4.59 14.33 2.62
CA ILE A 196 5.76 14.39 3.47
C ILE A 196 6.87 13.60 2.79
N TYR A 197 7.95 14.31 2.44
CA TYR A 197 9.15 13.70 1.86
C TYR A 197 10.29 13.74 2.86
N LEU A 198 10.64 12.57 3.40
CA LEU A 198 11.75 12.40 4.34
C LEU A 198 12.97 11.94 3.56
N ILE A 199 14.07 12.70 3.66
CA ILE A 199 15.26 12.49 2.84
C ILE A 199 16.50 12.27 3.66
N ASN A 200 17.46 11.53 3.09
CA ASN A 200 18.76 11.28 3.68
C ASN A 200 18.64 10.78 5.12
N CYS A 201 17.75 9.81 5.33
CA CYS A 201 17.60 9.17 6.64
C CYS A 201 18.64 8.07 6.78
N ASP A 202 19.29 7.98 7.94
CA ASP A 202 20.23 6.88 8.20
C ASP A 202 19.50 5.54 8.38
N ASP A 203 18.30 5.59 8.95
CA ASP A 203 17.40 4.47 9.18
C ASP A 203 15.96 4.97 9.39
N VAL A 204 15.04 4.05 9.72
CA VAL A 204 13.64 4.37 10.02
C VAL A 204 13.50 5.25 11.27
N THR A 205 14.34 5.05 12.28
CA THR A 205 14.32 5.83 13.54
C THR A 205 14.59 7.31 13.27
N GLN A 206 15.62 7.62 12.48
CA GLN A 206 15.90 9.00 12.10
C GLN A 206 14.79 9.59 11.23
N ALA A 207 14.15 8.77 10.38
CA ALA A 207 13.01 9.21 9.60
C ALA A 207 11.82 9.58 10.50
N GLU A 208 11.54 8.77 11.52
CA GLU A 208 10.52 9.04 12.54
C GLU A 208 10.81 10.33 13.32
N GLU A 209 12.05 10.55 13.77
CA GLU A 209 12.43 11.80 14.45
C GLU A 209 12.19 13.04 13.57
N LYS A 210 12.50 12.94 12.27
CA LYS A 210 12.23 14.02 11.29
C LYS A 210 10.73 14.22 11.08
N LEU A 211 9.95 13.14 11.06
CA LEU A 211 8.50 13.17 10.96
C LEU A 211 7.89 13.90 12.16
N LEU A 212 8.20 13.43 13.38
CA LEU A 212 7.70 14.00 14.64
C LEU A 212 8.00 15.49 14.77
N ARG A 213 9.26 15.88 14.54
CA ARG A 213 9.71 17.28 14.62
C ARG A 213 8.93 18.21 13.70
N ASN A 214 8.64 17.76 12.48
CA ASN A 214 8.10 18.61 11.42
C ASN A 214 6.60 18.46 11.20
N HIS A 215 5.99 17.38 11.67
CA HIS A 215 4.63 16.99 11.30
C HIS A 215 3.80 16.42 12.46
N ASP A 216 4.35 16.21 13.65
CA ASP A 216 3.56 15.67 14.77
C ASP A 216 4.05 16.16 16.15
N SER A 217 4.28 17.47 16.28
CA SER A 217 4.61 18.10 17.56
C SER A 217 3.39 18.73 18.22
N ASP A 218 3.37 18.81 19.57
CA ASP A 218 2.28 19.45 20.33
C ASP A 218 2.15 20.96 20.10
N GLU A 219 3.19 21.58 19.53
CA GLU A 219 3.15 22.99 19.11
C GLU A 219 2.29 23.21 17.85
N LYS A 220 2.01 22.15 17.08
CA LYS A 220 1.21 22.21 15.85
C LYS A 220 -0.27 22.13 16.14
N LYS A 221 -1.05 22.81 15.30
CA LYS A 221 -2.51 22.63 15.28
C LYS A 221 -2.82 21.19 14.92
N ARG A 222 -3.85 20.61 15.53
CA ARG A 222 -4.31 19.23 15.23
C ARG A 222 -4.42 18.98 13.73
N VAL A 223 -4.98 19.91 12.95
CA VAL A 223 -5.18 19.77 11.50
C VAL A 223 -3.90 19.71 10.66
N ASP A 224 -2.76 20.06 11.25
CA ASP A 224 -1.42 20.04 10.64
C ASP A 224 -0.56 18.88 11.19
N ARG A 225 -1.13 18.06 12.09
CA ARG A 225 -0.54 16.85 12.65
C ARG A 225 -0.86 15.61 11.82
N VAL A 226 0.01 14.60 11.79
CA VAL A 226 -0.24 13.38 10.97
C VAL A 226 -1.48 12.63 11.46
N ILE A 227 -1.70 12.60 12.78
CA ILE A 227 -2.82 11.91 13.43
C ILE A 227 -4.20 12.46 13.02
N TYR A 228 -4.27 13.65 12.41
CA TYR A 228 -5.53 14.19 11.89
C TYR A 228 -6.07 13.42 10.70
N TYR A 229 -5.19 12.85 9.89
CA TYR A 229 -5.56 12.16 8.65
C TYR A 229 -6.06 10.75 8.94
N LYS A 230 -6.75 10.16 7.95
CA LYS A 230 -7.36 8.82 8.10
C LYS A 230 -6.67 7.79 7.22
N GLU A 231 -6.39 8.17 5.99
CA GLU A 231 -5.81 7.30 4.99
C GLU A 231 -4.34 7.63 4.75
N MET A 232 -3.56 6.62 4.43
CA MET A 232 -2.14 6.76 4.10
C MET A 232 -1.77 6.01 2.82
N GLY A 233 -0.77 6.52 2.12
CA GLY A 233 0.15 5.77 1.27
C GLY A 233 1.57 6.04 1.76
N VAL A 234 2.40 5.01 1.81
CA VAL A 234 3.77 5.08 2.37
C VAL A 234 4.70 4.34 1.41
N ALA A 235 5.72 5.03 0.92
CA ALA A 235 6.73 4.44 0.04
C ALA A 235 8.13 4.67 0.60
N HIS A 236 9.02 3.72 0.35
CA HIS A 236 10.42 3.77 0.74
C HIS A 236 11.33 3.49 -0.46
N GLN A 237 12.53 4.06 -0.42
CA GLN A 237 13.64 3.67 -1.27
C GLN A 237 14.95 3.83 -0.51
N GLN A 238 15.81 2.82 -0.57
CA GLN A 238 17.19 2.89 -0.09
C GLN A 238 18.15 3.19 -1.26
N VAL A 239 19.08 4.13 -1.07
CA VAL A 239 20.16 4.43 -2.02
C VAL A 239 21.47 4.56 -1.25
N GLY A 240 22.37 3.60 -1.45
CA GLY A 240 23.57 3.48 -0.64
C GLY A 240 23.20 3.19 0.81
N ASP A 241 23.69 4.01 1.74
CA ASP A 241 23.40 3.94 3.17
C ASP A 241 22.22 4.84 3.60
N LYS A 242 21.53 5.49 2.66
CA LYS A 242 20.46 6.45 2.97
C LYS A 242 19.09 5.94 2.56
N HIS A 243 18.13 6.20 3.44
CA HIS A 243 16.72 5.89 3.31
C HIS A 243 15.93 7.15 2.95
N TYR A 244 14.93 6.98 2.09
CA TYR A 244 14.03 8.04 1.63
C TYR A 244 12.60 7.53 1.73
N TYR A 245 11.70 8.35 2.27
CA TYR A 245 10.30 8.00 2.44
C TYR A 245 9.40 9.06 1.83
N MET A 246 8.34 8.61 1.15
CA MET A 246 7.25 9.47 0.70
C MET A 246 5.97 9.02 1.39
N ILE A 247 5.34 9.91 2.14
CA ILE A 247 4.10 9.66 2.86
C ILE A 247 3.05 10.62 2.33
N ILE A 248 1.92 10.07 1.92
CA ILE A 248 0.75 10.84 1.49
C ILE A 248 -0.39 10.52 2.41
N LEU A 249 -0.93 11.54 3.06
CA LEU A 249 -2.03 11.40 4.01
C LEU A 249 -3.26 12.11 3.48
N MET A 250 -4.43 11.53 3.69
CA MET A 250 -5.72 12.10 3.27
C MET A 250 -6.79 11.93 4.35
N ARG A 251 -7.62 12.95 4.54
CA ARG A 251 -8.73 12.94 5.52
C ARG A 251 -9.97 12.30 4.95
#